data_AF-A0A2V7J8T0-F1
#
_entry.id   AF-A0A2V7J8T0-F1
#
_cell.length_a   1.000
_cell.length_b   1.000
_cell.length_c   1.000
_cell.angle_alpha   90.00
_cell.angle_beta   90.00
_cell.angle_gamma   90.00
#
_symmetry.space_group_name_H-M   'P 1'
#
loop_
_entity.id
_entity.type
_entity.pdbx_description
1 polymer ?
#
loop_
_entity_poly.entity_id
_entity_poly.type
_entity_poly.pdbx_seq_one_letter_code
_entity_poly.pdbx_strand_id
1 'polypeptide(L)'
;MKYLFPLMCVLAACGDSTSIPPPPPPPPPPGTPMLQAVGTFFRPTYLTAPVSDSTRLFVTERGGAIRIVRNDTIVPTPFLDLRGKIDSAVESGLFSMAFHPQYATNHKFFAFFTNLNGDTRIVRYLGTANPDSA
;
A
#
# COMPACT_ATOMS: atom_id res chain seq x y z
N MET A 1 91.57 -10.76 25.22
CA MET A 1 90.87 -11.58 24.20
C MET A 1 89.44 -11.85 24.68
N LYS A 2 88.42 -11.18 24.11
CA LYS A 2 87.33 -11.74 23.25
C LYS A 2 86.55 -12.90 23.91
N TYR A 3 85.39 -12.68 24.58
CA TYR A 3 84.00 -12.51 24.06
C TYR A 3 83.45 -13.80 23.41
N LEU A 4 82.19 -14.26 23.52
CA LEU A 4 80.94 -13.79 24.15
C LEU A 4 79.83 -14.81 23.77
N PHE A 5 78.82 -14.93 24.62
CA PHE A 5 77.56 -15.71 24.59
C PHE A 5 76.91 -16.08 23.23
N PRO A 6 76.22 -17.25 23.11
CA PRO A 6 75.33 -17.52 21.99
C PRO A 6 74.00 -16.79 22.18
N LEU A 7 73.60 -16.04 21.15
CA LEU A 7 72.38 -15.25 21.06
C LEU A 7 71.21 -16.17 20.68
N MET A 8 70.27 -16.34 21.61
CA MET A 8 68.98 -17.00 21.39
C MET A 8 68.06 -16.04 20.63
N CYS A 9 67.73 -16.35 19.38
CA CYS A 9 66.75 -15.61 18.57
C CYS A 9 65.35 -15.81 19.14
N VAL A 10 64.79 -14.77 19.76
CA VAL A 10 63.36 -14.68 20.09
C VAL A 10 62.63 -14.19 18.84
N LEU A 11 61.82 -15.07 18.23
CA LEU A 11 60.86 -14.68 17.20
C LEU A 11 59.74 -13.87 17.87
N ALA A 12 59.75 -12.56 17.65
CA ALA A 12 58.63 -11.69 17.96
C ALA A 12 57.49 -12.01 16.98
N ALA A 13 56.50 -12.77 17.43
CA ALA A 13 55.24 -12.92 16.71
C ALA A 13 54.47 -11.60 16.81
N CYS A 14 54.38 -10.86 15.70
CA CYS A 14 53.39 -9.80 15.55
C CYS A 14 52.02 -10.48 15.53
N GLY A 15 51.32 -10.45 16.68
CA GLY A 15 49.92 -10.79 16.73
C GLY A 15 49.14 -9.70 15.99
N ASP A 16 48.90 -9.89 14.69
CA ASP A 16 47.90 -9.14 13.95
C ASP A 16 46.55 -9.47 14.56
N SER A 17 46.15 -8.62 15.50
CA SER A 17 44.80 -8.61 16.05
C SER A 17 43.91 -8.05 14.96
N THR A 18 43.49 -8.89 14.01
CA THR A 18 42.37 -8.57 13.13
C THR A 18 41.15 -8.45 14.02
N SER A 19 40.93 -7.24 14.56
CA SER A 19 39.74 -6.89 15.31
C SER A 19 38.58 -6.95 14.33
N ILE A 20 37.86 -8.06 14.33
CA ILE A 20 36.60 -8.18 13.61
C ILE A 20 35.69 -7.08 14.18
N PRO A 21 35.27 -6.08 13.38
CA PRO A 21 34.38 -5.05 13.88
C PRO A 21 33.09 -5.71 14.38
N PRO A 22 32.52 -5.23 15.50
CA PRO A 22 31.29 -5.80 16.03
C PRO A 22 30.18 -5.73 14.96
N PRO A 23 29.29 -6.73 14.91
CA PRO A 23 28.19 -6.70 13.96
C PRO A 23 27.34 -5.44 14.19
N PRO A 24 26.78 -4.83 13.12
CA PRO A 24 25.93 -3.67 13.27
C PRO A 24 24.74 -4.01 14.18
N PRO A 25 24.25 -3.05 14.98
CA PRO A 25 23.10 -3.26 15.82
C PRO A 25 21.89 -3.68 14.96
N PRO A 26 21.02 -4.58 15.47
CA PRO A 26 19.82 -4.95 14.76
C PRO A 26 18.94 -3.71 14.49
N PRO A 27 18.23 -3.67 13.36
CA PRO A 27 17.33 -2.56 13.06
C PRO A 27 16.28 -2.42 14.19
N PRO A 28 15.81 -1.19 14.46
CA PRO A 28 14.75 -0.97 15.43
C PRO A 28 13.53 -1.85 15.13
N PRO A 29 12.81 -2.35 16.15
CA PRO A 29 11.55 -3.03 15.93
C PRO A 29 10.61 -2.14 15.11
N PRO A 30 9.84 -2.71 14.16
CA PRO A 30 8.76 -1.97 13.53
C PRO A 30 7.87 -1.34 14.58
N GLY A 31 7.47 -0.08 14.35
CA GLY A 31 6.53 0.59 15.25
C GLY A 31 5.22 -0.20 15.38
N THR A 32 4.57 -0.10 16.54
CA THR A 32 3.26 -0.70 16.75
C THR A 32 2.25 -0.07 15.79
N PRO A 33 1.47 -0.85 15.02
CA PRO A 33 0.44 -0.30 14.16
C PRO A 33 -0.59 0.48 15.00
N MET A 34 -0.95 1.68 14.54
CA MET A 34 -1.95 2.53 15.17
C MET A 34 -3.15 2.71 14.25
N LEU A 35 -4.33 2.85 14.84
CA LEU A 35 -5.53 3.17 14.08
C LEU A 35 -5.49 4.63 13.64
N GLN A 36 -5.63 4.86 12.35
CA GLN A 36 -5.75 6.19 11.76
C GLN A 36 -7.13 6.34 11.13
N ALA A 37 -7.86 7.38 11.54
CA ALA A 37 -9.10 7.75 10.89
C ALA A 37 -8.78 8.41 9.54
N VAL A 38 -9.33 7.87 8.45
CA VAL A 38 -9.09 8.36 7.07
C VAL A 38 -10.26 9.19 6.52
N GLY A 39 -11.29 9.42 7.34
CA GLY A 39 -12.45 10.25 7.02
C GLY A 39 -13.79 9.66 7.44
N THR A 40 -14.87 10.37 7.12
CA THR A 40 -16.26 9.96 7.35
C THR A 40 -16.93 9.65 6.03
N PHE A 41 -17.55 8.47 5.92
CA PHE A 41 -18.16 7.96 4.69
C PHE A 41 -19.60 7.54 4.93
N PHE A 42 -20.40 7.54 3.87
CA PHE A 42 -21.79 7.11 3.91
C PHE A 42 -21.90 5.62 3.59
N ARG A 43 -22.01 4.80 4.64
CA ARG A 43 -22.15 3.32 4.53
C ARG A 43 -21.04 2.70 3.67
N PRO A 44 -19.75 2.86 4.06
CA PRO A 44 -18.64 2.32 3.31
C PRO A 44 -18.68 0.79 3.29
N THR A 45 -18.31 0.19 2.17
CA THR A 45 -18.36 -1.27 1.96
C THR A 45 -16.99 -1.89 1.73
N TYR A 46 -16.04 -1.13 1.17
CA TYR A 46 -14.70 -1.59 0.86
C TYR A 46 -13.72 -0.43 0.74
N LEU A 47 -12.43 -0.72 0.95
CA LEU A 47 -11.33 0.21 0.80
C LEU A 47 -10.17 -0.50 0.09
N THR A 48 -9.58 0.14 -0.92
CA THR A 48 -8.44 -0.41 -1.65
C THR A 48 -7.57 0.70 -2.27
N ALA A 49 -6.43 0.31 -2.83
CA ALA A 49 -5.56 1.18 -3.61
C ALA A 49 -4.89 0.38 -4.73
N PRO A 50 -4.56 1.01 -5.87
CA PRO A 50 -3.68 0.38 -6.85
C PRO A 50 -2.29 0.16 -6.25
N VAL A 51 -1.62 -0.94 -6.61
CA VAL A 51 -0.31 -1.33 -6.06
C VAL A 51 0.75 -0.24 -6.20
N SER A 52 0.68 0.56 -7.27
CA SER A 52 1.62 1.64 -7.56
C SER A 52 1.27 2.99 -6.94
N ASP A 53 0.18 3.08 -6.17
CA ASP A 53 -0.34 4.34 -5.64
C ASP A 53 -0.38 4.31 -4.12
N SER A 54 0.63 4.96 -3.51
CA SER A 54 0.73 5.10 -2.06
C SER A 54 0.08 6.39 -1.54
N THR A 55 -0.55 7.18 -2.41
CA THR A 55 -1.06 8.52 -2.06
C THR A 55 -2.57 8.57 -1.96
N ARG A 56 -3.26 7.61 -2.59
CA ARG A 56 -4.71 7.57 -2.68
C ARG A 56 -5.28 6.25 -2.18
N LEU A 57 -6.34 6.36 -1.39
CA LEU A 57 -7.24 5.26 -1.06
C LEU A 57 -8.57 5.47 -1.76
N PHE A 58 -9.17 4.38 -2.22
CA PHE A 58 -10.45 4.36 -2.89
C PHE A 58 -11.45 3.63 -2.01
N VAL A 59 -12.51 4.33 -1.62
CA VAL A 59 -13.53 3.83 -0.69
C VAL A 59 -14.83 3.65 -1.45
N THR A 60 -15.38 2.45 -1.48
CA THR A 60 -16.71 2.22 -2.05
C THR A 60 -17.77 2.56 -1.01
N GLU A 61 -18.75 3.35 -1.40
CA GLU A 61 -19.95 3.63 -0.61
C GLU A 61 -21.12 2.87 -1.21
N ARG A 62 -21.91 2.21 -0.35
CA ARG A 62 -23.00 1.33 -0.78
C ARG A 62 -23.99 1.99 -1.76
N GLY A 63 -24.18 3.31 -1.63
CA GLY A 63 -25.04 4.11 -2.51
C GLY A 63 -24.52 4.30 -3.94
N GLY A 64 -23.31 3.85 -4.25
CA GLY A 64 -22.77 3.81 -5.63
C GLY A 64 -21.67 4.81 -5.92
N ALA A 65 -21.18 5.52 -4.93
CA ALA A 65 -20.02 6.39 -5.09
C ALA A 65 -18.72 5.64 -4.76
N ILE A 66 -17.67 5.90 -5.52
CA ILE A 66 -16.30 5.56 -5.13
C ILE A 66 -15.60 6.86 -4.75
N ARG A 67 -15.26 7.01 -3.48
CA ARG A 67 -14.62 8.20 -2.92
C ARG A 67 -13.10 8.04 -2.95
N ILE A 68 -12.37 9.15 -3.07
CA ILE A 68 -10.92 9.18 -2.96
C ILE A 68 -10.55 9.85 -1.63
N VAL A 69 -9.68 9.21 -0.87
CA VAL A 69 -8.88 9.87 0.16
C VAL A 69 -7.50 10.12 -0.43
N ARG A 70 -7.04 11.36 -0.44
CA ARG A 70 -5.68 11.75 -0.83
C ARG A 70 -5.04 12.48 0.33
N ASN A 71 -3.90 11.99 0.79
CA ASN A 71 -3.14 12.63 1.87
C ASN A 71 -4.06 13.03 3.04
N ASP A 72 -4.83 12.06 3.54
CA ASP A 72 -5.79 12.20 4.64
C ASP A 72 -6.99 13.15 4.40
N THR A 73 -7.17 13.61 3.16
CA THR A 73 -8.30 14.48 2.78
C THR A 73 -9.21 13.78 1.79
N ILE A 74 -10.53 13.82 2.05
CA ILE A 74 -11.53 13.32 1.09
C ILE A 74 -11.63 14.29 -0.09
N VAL A 75 -11.43 13.79 -1.29
CA VAL A 75 -11.65 14.56 -2.53
C VAL A 75 -13.17 14.80 -2.69
N PRO A 76 -13.63 16.04 -2.96
CA PRO A 76 -15.06 16.34 -3.06
C PRO A 76 -15.78 15.53 -4.13
N THR A 77 -15.20 15.46 -5.32
CA THR A 77 -15.73 14.70 -6.46
C THR A 77 -15.39 13.21 -6.29
N PRO A 78 -16.38 12.30 -6.43
CA PRO A 78 -16.09 10.87 -6.41
C PRO A 78 -15.27 10.46 -7.64
N PHE A 79 -14.44 9.42 -7.50
CA PHE A 79 -13.72 8.77 -8.61
C PHE A 79 -14.67 8.24 -9.67
N LEU A 80 -15.74 7.58 -9.24
CA LEU A 80 -16.82 7.07 -10.09
C LEU A 80 -18.15 7.23 -9.35
N ASP A 81 -19.18 7.60 -10.09
CA ASP A 81 -20.54 7.77 -9.59
C ASP A 81 -21.52 6.87 -10.34
N LEU A 82 -22.02 5.85 -9.64
CA LEU A 82 -23.04 4.92 -10.13
C LEU A 82 -24.41 5.17 -9.48
N ARG A 83 -24.59 6.28 -8.76
CA ARG A 83 -25.89 6.65 -8.20
C ARG A 83 -26.93 6.75 -9.31
N GLY A 84 -28.11 6.16 -9.09
CA GLY A 84 -29.16 6.05 -10.10
C GLY A 84 -28.94 4.94 -11.14
N LYS A 85 -27.87 4.15 -11.05
CA LYS A 85 -27.63 2.95 -11.90
C LYS A 85 -27.58 1.64 -11.11
N ILE A 86 -27.63 1.72 -9.78
CA ILE A 86 -27.55 0.58 -8.89
C ILE A 86 -28.74 0.53 -7.94
N ASP A 87 -29.15 -0.68 -7.55
CA ASP A 87 -30.06 -0.88 -6.43
C ASP A 87 -29.26 -0.80 -5.13
N SER A 88 -29.77 -0.04 -4.15
CA SER A 88 -29.15 0.11 -2.84
C SER A 88 -30.06 -0.27 -1.68
N ALA A 89 -31.15 -1.01 -1.92
CA ALA A 89 -32.07 -1.50 -0.89
C ALA A 89 -31.52 -2.73 -0.13
N VAL A 90 -31.89 -2.91 1.15
CA VAL A 90 -31.58 -4.10 1.98
C VAL A 90 -30.11 -4.53 2.01
N GLU A 91 -29.65 -5.45 1.17
CA GLU A 91 -28.24 -5.85 1.01
C GLU A 91 -27.65 -5.43 -0.34
N SER A 92 -28.47 -4.96 -1.29
CA SER A 92 -28.01 -4.43 -2.58
C SER A 92 -27.17 -3.17 -2.41
N GLY A 93 -26.23 -2.98 -3.34
CA GLY A 93 -25.46 -1.74 -3.45
C GLY A 93 -24.18 -1.95 -4.23
N LEU A 94 -23.26 -1.00 -4.06
CA LEU A 94 -21.86 -1.16 -4.46
C LEU A 94 -21.09 -1.87 -3.33
N PHE A 95 -20.50 -3.02 -3.65
CA PHE A 95 -19.82 -3.87 -2.69
C PHE A 95 -18.32 -3.66 -2.65
N SER A 96 -17.67 -3.79 -3.80
CA SER A 96 -16.21 -3.76 -3.86
C SER A 96 -15.70 -3.28 -5.21
N MET A 97 -14.38 -3.11 -5.28
CA MET A 97 -13.66 -2.90 -6.52
C MET A 97 -12.28 -3.54 -6.50
N ALA A 98 -11.72 -3.74 -7.69
CA ALA A 98 -10.35 -4.19 -7.87
C ALA A 98 -9.69 -3.45 -9.03
N PHE A 99 -8.49 -2.94 -8.78
CA PHE A 99 -7.63 -2.41 -9.85
C PHE A 99 -6.99 -3.56 -10.62
N HIS A 100 -6.86 -3.39 -11.94
CA HIS A 100 -6.03 -4.29 -12.72
C HIS A 100 -4.58 -4.24 -12.23
N PRO A 101 -3.81 -5.35 -12.21
CA PRO A 101 -2.41 -5.33 -11.77
C PRO A 101 -1.51 -4.31 -12.50
N GLN A 102 -1.88 -4.00 -13.75
CA GLN A 102 -1.26 -2.98 -14.61
C GLN A 102 -2.07 -1.66 -14.70
N TYR A 103 -2.82 -1.29 -13.66
CA TYR A 103 -3.67 -0.09 -13.67
C TYR A 103 -2.91 1.19 -14.05
N ALA A 104 -1.64 1.30 -13.63
CA ALA A 104 -0.78 2.43 -13.97
C ALA A 104 -0.59 2.66 -15.47
N THR A 105 -0.74 1.61 -16.29
CA THR A 105 -0.54 1.70 -17.74
C THR A 105 -1.84 1.56 -18.54
N ASN A 106 -2.79 0.77 -18.04
CA ASN A 106 -4.01 0.44 -18.80
C ASN A 106 -5.30 1.04 -18.23
N HIS A 107 -5.24 1.65 -17.05
CA HIS A 107 -6.35 2.31 -16.36
C HIS A 107 -7.59 1.43 -16.16
N LYS A 108 -7.47 0.10 -16.20
CA LYS A 108 -8.59 -0.83 -16.01
C LYS A 108 -8.84 -1.10 -14.54
N PHE A 109 -10.10 -1.02 -14.14
CA PHE A 109 -10.55 -1.51 -12.84
C PHE A 109 -11.93 -2.16 -12.98
N PHE A 110 -12.34 -2.85 -11.93
CA PHE A 110 -13.60 -3.59 -11.91
C PHE A 110 -14.39 -3.19 -10.68
N ALA A 111 -15.70 -3.01 -10.83
CA ALA A 111 -16.63 -2.75 -9.73
C ALA A 111 -17.65 -3.88 -9.62
N PHE A 112 -17.95 -4.30 -8.38
CA PHE A 112 -18.95 -5.32 -8.06
C PHE A 112 -20.15 -4.67 -7.36
N PHE A 113 -21.33 -4.76 -7.97
CA PHE A 113 -22.56 -4.12 -7.47
C PHE A 113 -23.84 -4.85 -7.90
N THR A 114 -24.97 -4.52 -7.28
CA THR A 114 -26.31 -4.90 -7.74
C THR A 114 -26.90 -3.80 -8.63
N ASN A 115 -27.32 -4.11 -9.86
CA ASN A 115 -27.95 -3.10 -10.74
C ASN A 115 -29.43 -2.86 -10.36
N LEU A 116 -30.10 -1.93 -11.04
CA LEU A 116 -31.51 -1.61 -10.79
C LEU A 116 -32.51 -2.77 -11.03
N ASN A 117 -32.10 -3.81 -11.75
CA ASN A 117 -32.94 -4.99 -11.98
C ASN A 117 -32.75 -6.05 -10.89
N GLY A 118 -31.87 -5.81 -9.91
CA GLY A 118 -31.50 -6.79 -8.88
C GLY A 118 -30.39 -7.75 -9.32
N ASP A 119 -29.78 -7.57 -10.50
CA ASP A 119 -28.69 -8.43 -10.95
C ASP A 119 -27.38 -8.07 -10.26
N THR A 120 -26.65 -9.08 -9.80
CA THR A 120 -25.23 -8.95 -9.44
C THR A 120 -24.39 -8.76 -10.70
N ARG A 121 -23.59 -7.69 -10.73
CA ARG A 121 -22.71 -7.33 -11.85
C ARG A 121 -21.28 -7.13 -11.39
N ILE A 122 -20.35 -7.64 -12.20
CA ILE A 122 -18.93 -7.27 -12.15
C ILE A 122 -18.62 -6.59 -13.48
N VAL A 123 -18.31 -5.29 -13.44
CA VAL A 123 -18.16 -4.47 -14.65
C VAL A 123 -16.77 -3.86 -14.70
N ARG A 124 -16.13 -3.95 -15.87
CA ARG A 124 -14.87 -3.26 -16.16
C ARG A 124 -15.13 -1.81 -16.53
N TYR A 125 -14.40 -0.91 -15.88
CA TYR A 125 -14.34 0.51 -16.19
C TYR A 125 -12.91 0.91 -16.58
N LEU A 126 -12.78 2.12 -17.11
CA LEU A 126 -11.51 2.74 -17.45
C LEU A 126 -11.38 4.05 -16.68
N GLY A 127 -10.24 4.28 -16.03
CA GLY A 127 -9.85 5.60 -15.58
C GLY A 127 -9.64 6.54 -16.76
N THR A 128 -9.74 7.84 -16.50
CA THR A 128 -9.52 8.89 -17.49
C THR A 128 -8.09 9.43 -17.43
N ALA A 129 -7.78 10.43 -18.27
CA ALA A 129 -6.53 11.18 -18.16
C ALA A 129 -6.38 11.91 -16.81
N ASN A 130 -7.51 12.28 -16.18
CA ASN A 130 -7.50 12.69 -14.78
C ASN A 130 -7.42 11.42 -13.93
N PRO A 131 -6.33 11.21 -13.16
CA PRO A 131 -6.19 9.99 -12.36
C PRO A 131 -7.31 9.85 -11.31
N ASP A 132 -7.97 10.95 -10.95
CA ASP A 132 -9.02 11.03 -9.94
C ASP A 132 -10.43 10.83 -10.50
N SER A 133 -10.55 10.43 -11.76
CA SER A 133 -11.85 10.24 -12.41
C SER A 133 -11.85 9.02 -13.32
N ALA A 134 -12.98 8.33 -13.34
CA ALA A 134 -13.34 7.27 -14.27
C ALA A 134 -14.71 7.53 -14.92
#